data_AF-A0A5V3Z6F6-F1
#
_entry.id   AF-A0A5V3Z6F6-F1
#
_cell.length_a   1.000
_cell.length_b   1.000
_cell.length_c   1.000
_cell.angle_alpha   90.00
_cell.angle_beta   90.00
_cell.angle_gamma   90.00
#
_symmetry.space_group_name_H-M   'P 1'
#
loop_
_entity.id
_entity.type
_entity.pdbx_description
1 polymer ?
#
loop_
_entity_poly.entity_id
_entity_poly.type
_entity_poly.pdbx_seq_one_letter_code
_entity_poly.pdbx_strand_id
1 'polypeptide(L)'
;MKNNTIEIYRRRIAIAALERMKRKTGAHRLTVSMPDDNIQFIDIDEEAMLQLLQFFEKQARNEFAAEAETFLRQTYIKSVDINGHTEYLTETGKMIVDEIFAELIKHAKEKYANRGIN
;
A
#
# COMPACT_ATOMS: atom_id res chain seq x y z
N MET A 1 -14.61 -8.39 -22.11
CA MET A 1 -13.63 -8.98 -21.17
C MET A 1 -13.43 -7.99 -20.04
N LYS A 2 -13.72 -8.35 -18.78
CA LYS A 2 -13.41 -7.48 -17.64
C LYS A 2 -11.90 -7.22 -17.63
N ASN A 3 -11.50 -5.96 -17.41
CA ASN A 3 -10.11 -5.50 -17.42
C ASN A 3 -9.38 -6.07 -16.18
N ASN A 4 -9.03 -7.37 -16.22
CA ASN A 4 -8.49 -8.14 -15.10
C ASN A 4 -7.04 -7.74 -14.75
N THR A 5 -6.40 -6.88 -15.55
CA THR A 5 -5.00 -6.50 -15.35
C THR A 5 -4.79 -5.76 -14.03
N ILE A 6 -5.63 -4.78 -13.70
CA ILE A 6 -5.46 -4.02 -12.44
C ILE A 6 -5.63 -4.96 -11.25
N GLU A 7 -6.62 -5.85 -11.28
CA GLU A 7 -6.87 -6.82 -10.21
C GLU A 7 -5.71 -7.81 -10.02
N ILE A 8 -5.20 -8.39 -11.11
CA ILE A 8 -4.05 -9.30 -11.08
C ILE A 8 -2.83 -8.60 -10.49
N TYR A 9 -2.47 -7.42 -11.01
CA TYR A 9 -1.28 -6.73 -10.55
C TYR A 9 -1.45 -6.14 -9.14
N ARG A 10 -2.67 -5.76 -8.73
CA ARG A 10 -2.96 -5.35 -7.35
C ARG A 10 -2.58 -6.47 -6.38
N ARG A 11 -2.99 -7.70 -6.68
CA ARG A 11 -2.66 -8.86 -5.84
C ARG A 11 -1.17 -9.14 -5.81
N ARG A 12 -0.49 -9.05 -6.96
CA ARG A 12 0.97 -9.22 -7.05
C ARG A 12 1.72 -8.18 -6.23
N ILE A 13 1.31 -6.91 -6.31
CA ILE A 13 1.85 -5.81 -5.50
C ILE A 13 1.63 -6.08 -4.01
N ALA A 14 0.43 -6.49 -3.61
CA ALA A 14 0.11 -6.80 -2.21
C ALA A 14 1.04 -7.88 -1.65
N ILE A 15 1.19 -9.01 -2.35
CA ILE A 15 2.09 -10.10 -1.94
C ILE A 15 3.55 -9.61 -1.87
N ALA A 16 4.03 -8.91 -2.91
CA ALA A 16 5.40 -8.41 -2.94
C ALA A 16 5.68 -7.36 -1.83
N ALA A 17 4.67 -6.57 -1.45
CA ALA A 17 4.75 -5.63 -0.34
C ALA A 17 4.86 -6.34 1.01
N LEU A 18 4.01 -7.34 1.25
CA LEU A 18 4.05 -8.15 2.48
C LEU A 18 5.39 -8.88 2.61
N GLU A 19 5.87 -9.50 1.55
CA GLU A 19 7.18 -10.16 1.52
C GLU A 19 8.32 -9.17 1.81
N ARG A 20 8.25 -7.95 1.25
CA ARG A 20 9.21 -6.88 1.57
C ARG A 20 9.16 -6.50 3.05
N MET A 21 7.97 -6.38 3.64
CA MET A 21 7.81 -6.08 5.08
C MET A 21 8.43 -7.17 5.93
N LYS A 22 8.07 -8.43 5.67
CA LYS A 22 8.59 -9.60 6.37
C LYS A 22 10.11 -9.68 6.31
N ARG A 23 10.73 -9.37 5.16
CA ARG A 23 12.20 -9.31 5.04
C ARG A 23 12.84 -8.18 5.86
N LYS A 24 12.17 -7.04 5.99
CA LYS A 24 12.70 -5.87 6.73
C LYS A 24 12.51 -5.96 8.24
N THR A 25 11.37 -6.44 8.70
CA THR A 25 10.97 -6.37 10.12
C THR A 25 10.69 -7.74 10.74
N GLY A 26 10.74 -8.82 9.96
CA GLY A 26 10.40 -10.17 10.41
C GLY A 26 8.89 -10.45 10.48
N ALA A 27 8.03 -9.45 10.24
CA ALA A 27 6.58 -9.56 10.37
C ALA A 27 5.83 -8.70 9.35
N HIS A 28 4.55 -8.99 9.12
CA HIS A 28 3.66 -8.11 8.35
C HIS A 28 3.06 -7.03 9.24
N ARG A 29 3.94 -6.19 9.81
CA ARG A 29 3.57 -5.20 10.83
C ARG A 29 4.26 -3.87 10.57
N LEU A 30 3.49 -2.79 10.66
CA LEU A 30 3.98 -1.42 10.68
C LEU A 30 4.13 -0.94 12.13
N THR A 31 5.22 -0.24 12.40
CA THR A 31 5.48 0.41 13.69
C THR A 31 5.12 1.88 13.57
N VAL A 32 4.27 2.36 14.48
CA VAL A 32 3.81 3.74 14.53
C VAL A 32 4.30 4.37 15.83
N SER A 33 5.23 5.32 15.73
CA SER A 33 5.61 6.17 16.86
C SER A 33 4.56 7.27 17.00
N MET A 34 3.81 7.22 18.10
CA MET A 34 2.76 8.15 18.47
C MET A 34 3.37 9.45 19.03
N PRO A 35 2.61 10.57 19.06
CA PRO A 35 3.11 11.87 19.54
C PRO A 35 3.54 11.91 21.01
N ASP A 36 3.07 10.97 21.83
CA ASP A 36 3.33 10.83 23.25
C ASP A 36 4.42 9.77 23.56
N ASP A 37 5.29 9.52 22.57
CA ASP A 37 6.33 8.49 22.61
C ASP A 37 5.85 7.03 22.74
N ASN A 38 4.53 6.80 22.74
CA ASN A 38 3.99 5.45 22.68
C ASN A 38 4.21 4.81 21.30
N ILE A 39 4.41 3.50 21.29
CA ILE A 39 4.54 2.72 20.06
C ILE A 39 3.27 1.90 19.84
N GLN A 40 2.63 2.11 18.71
CA GLN A 40 1.53 1.27 18.23
C GLN A 40 1.98 0.42 17.05
N PHE A 41 1.28 -0.70 16.88
CA PHE A 41 1.53 -1.62 15.78
C PHE A 41 0.27 -1.76 14.94
N ILE A 42 0.44 -1.75 13.62
CA ILE A 42 -0.63 -2.04 12.67
C ILE A 42 -0.22 -3.33 11.95
N ASP A 43 -0.95 -4.41 12.21
CA ASP A 43 -0.81 -5.65 11.47
C ASP A 43 -1.49 -5.50 10.11
N ILE A 44 -0.80 -5.96 9.06
CA ILE A 44 -1.22 -5.80 7.68
C ILE A 44 -1.20 -7.18 7.02
N ASP A 45 -2.36 -7.69 6.64
CA ASP A 45 -2.48 -8.93 5.86
C ASP A 45 -2.74 -8.62 4.37
N GLU A 46 -2.92 -9.68 3.56
CA GLU A 46 -3.16 -9.52 2.12
C GLU A 46 -4.46 -8.75 1.86
N GLU A 47 -5.52 -9.01 2.64
CA GLU A 47 -6.81 -8.33 2.47
C GLU A 47 -6.70 -6.84 2.78
N ALA A 48 -6.05 -6.47 3.89
CA ALA A 48 -5.78 -5.09 4.26
C ALA A 48 -4.94 -4.38 3.17
N MET A 49 -3.90 -5.02 2.63
CA MET A 49 -3.12 -4.47 1.52
C MET A 49 -3.96 -4.24 0.26
N LEU A 50 -4.84 -5.18 -0.08
CA LEU A 50 -5.73 -5.05 -1.23
C LEU A 50 -6.68 -3.86 -1.04
N GLN A 51 -7.25 -3.69 0.15
CA GLN A 51 -8.13 -2.56 0.47
C GLN A 51 -7.39 -1.21 0.40
N LEU A 52 -6.16 -1.14 0.91
CA LEU A 52 -5.32 0.06 0.81
C LEU A 52 -5.01 0.43 -0.65
N LEU A 53 -4.67 -0.56 -1.48
CA LEU A 53 -4.46 -0.33 -2.91
C LEU A 53 -5.75 0.10 -3.63
N GLN A 54 -6.90 -0.45 -3.26
CA GLN A 54 -8.19 0.00 -3.80
C GLN A 54 -8.52 1.44 -3.41
N PHE A 55 -8.14 1.87 -2.19
CA PHE A 55 -8.28 3.25 -1.76
C PHE A 55 -7.40 4.19 -2.59
N PHE A 56 -6.13 3.84 -2.79
CA PHE A 56 -5.23 4.55 -3.71
C PHE A 56 -5.81 4.66 -5.12
N GLU A 57 -6.36 3.56 -5.66
CA GLU A 57 -7.00 3.60 -6.99
C GLU A 57 -8.22 4.52 -7.04
N LYS A 58 -8.99 4.58 -5.95
CA LYS A 58 -10.13 5.50 -5.86
C LYS A 58 -9.65 6.95 -5.87
N GLN A 59 -8.57 7.27 -5.16
CA GLN A 59 -7.95 8.59 -5.19
C GLN A 59 -7.47 8.94 -6.61
N ALA A 60 -6.72 8.04 -7.26
CA ALA A 60 -6.26 8.24 -8.63
C ALA A 60 -7.43 8.41 -9.63
N ARG A 61 -8.53 7.68 -9.45
CA ARG A 61 -9.75 7.87 -10.27
C ARG A 61 -10.40 9.23 -10.08
N ASN A 62 -10.36 9.77 -8.86
CA ASN A 62 -10.87 11.10 -8.58
C ASN A 62 -9.99 12.21 -9.19
N GLU A 63 -8.66 12.00 -9.22
CA GLU A 63 -7.70 12.99 -9.71
C GLU A 63 -7.57 12.99 -11.25
N PHE A 64 -7.46 11.81 -11.86
CA PHE A 64 -7.17 11.68 -13.29
C PHE A 64 -8.42 11.40 -14.16
N ALA A 65 -9.61 11.26 -13.54
CA ALA A 65 -10.89 11.02 -14.19
C ALA A 65 -10.80 10.01 -15.36
N ALA A 66 -10.91 10.47 -16.62
CA ALA A 66 -10.90 9.62 -17.80
C ALA A 66 -9.55 8.92 -18.06
N GLU A 67 -8.44 9.49 -17.59
CA GLU A 67 -7.08 8.93 -17.79
C GLU A 67 -6.69 7.91 -16.72
N ALA A 68 -7.44 7.87 -15.61
CA ALA A 68 -7.11 7.09 -14.43
C ALA A 68 -6.93 5.59 -14.72
N GLU A 69 -7.78 5.00 -15.55
CA GLU A 69 -7.72 3.56 -15.85
C GLU A 69 -6.42 3.20 -16.60
N THR A 70 -6.01 4.04 -17.56
CA THR A 70 -4.75 3.84 -18.30
C THR A 70 -3.54 4.07 -17.41
N PHE A 71 -3.57 5.13 -16.59
CA PHE A 71 -2.54 5.43 -15.60
C PHE A 71 -2.36 4.27 -14.63
N LEU A 72 -3.42 3.83 -13.95
CA LEU A 72 -3.38 2.75 -12.96
C LEU A 72 -2.85 1.46 -13.56
N ARG A 73 -3.31 1.09 -14.76
CA ARG A 73 -2.83 -0.12 -15.45
C ARG A 73 -1.33 -0.05 -15.73
N GLN A 74 -0.85 1.06 -16.29
CA GLN A 74 0.57 1.22 -16.62
C GLN A 74 1.43 1.25 -15.36
N THR A 75 0.99 1.98 -14.34
CA THR A 75 1.66 2.07 -13.04
C THR A 75 1.77 0.70 -12.40
N TYR A 76 0.68 -0.06 -12.29
CA TYR A 76 0.68 -1.37 -11.65
C TYR A 76 1.54 -2.40 -12.40
N ILE A 77 1.53 -2.39 -13.74
CA ILE A 77 2.41 -3.25 -14.53
C ILE A 77 3.89 -2.96 -14.21
N LYS A 78 4.24 -1.68 -14.05
CA LYS A 78 5.61 -1.25 -13.74
C LYS A 78 5.98 -1.44 -12.27
N SER A 79 5.02 -1.70 -11.37
CA SER A 79 5.27 -1.81 -9.93
C SER A 79 5.88 -3.12 -9.48
N VAL A 80 5.79 -4.17 -10.31
CA VAL A 80 6.29 -5.51 -9.99
C VAL A 80 7.19 -5.98 -11.12
N ASP A 81 8.30 -6.60 -10.74
CA ASP A 81 9.20 -7.29 -11.65
C ASP A 81 9.57 -8.66 -11.09
N ILE A 82 10.13 -9.53 -11.93
CA ILE A 82 10.47 -10.91 -11.60
C ILE A 82 11.99 -11.04 -11.53
N ASN A 83 12.51 -11.49 -10.38
CA ASN A 83 13.89 -11.92 -10.25
C ASN A 83 13.92 -13.45 -10.08
N GLY A 84 14.29 -14.16 -11.15
CA GLY A 84 14.26 -15.62 -11.19
C GLY A 84 12.84 -16.16 -11.02
N HIS A 85 12.56 -16.77 -9.88
CA HIS A 85 11.25 -17.34 -9.55
C HIS A 85 10.43 -16.50 -8.55
N THR A 86 10.90 -15.30 -8.21
CA THR A 86 10.27 -14.46 -7.17
C THR A 86 9.93 -13.08 -7.69
N GLU A 87 8.70 -12.65 -7.42
CA GLU A 87 8.25 -11.30 -7.70
C GLU A 87 8.72 -10.32 -6.62
N TYR A 88 9.10 -9.12 -7.05
CA TYR A 88 9.54 -8.06 -6.16
C TYR A 88 8.99 -6.71 -6.61
N LEU A 89 8.86 -5.80 -5.65
CA LEU A 89 8.48 -4.42 -5.96
C LEU A 89 9.63 -3.71 -6.67
N THR A 90 9.35 -3.11 -7.82
CA THR A 90 10.24 -2.15 -8.48
C THR A 90 10.34 -0.87 -7.65
N GLU A 91 11.13 0.11 -8.10
CA GLU A 91 11.15 1.43 -7.46
C GLU A 91 9.75 2.08 -7.45
N THR A 92 9.02 2.01 -8.56
CA THR A 92 7.64 2.49 -8.65
C THR A 92 6.73 1.79 -7.64
N GLY A 93 6.81 0.46 -7.55
CA GLY A 93 6.00 -0.30 -6.58
C GLY A 93 6.34 0.04 -5.13
N LYS A 94 7.62 0.25 -4.82
CA LYS A 94 8.06 0.69 -3.49
C LYS A 94 7.51 2.08 -3.16
N MET A 95 7.55 3.03 -4.09
CA MET A 95 7.04 4.39 -3.87
C MET A 95 5.55 4.38 -3.52
N ILE A 96 4.72 3.66 -4.29
CA ILE A 96 3.28 3.54 -4.04
C ILE A 96 3.00 2.95 -2.66
N VAL A 97 3.68 1.86 -2.31
CA VAL A 97 3.48 1.18 -1.03
C VAL A 97 3.95 2.04 0.13
N ASP A 98 5.09 2.71 0.00
CA ASP A 98 5.63 3.57 1.05
C ASP A 98 4.74 4.83 1.24
N GLU A 99 4.13 5.37 0.18
CA GLU A 99 3.14 6.46 0.25
C GLU A 99 1.84 6.04 0.94
N ILE A 100 1.28 4.89 0.56
CA ILE A 100 0.10 4.28 1.20
C ILE A 100 0.34 4.10 2.71
N PHE A 101 1.52 3.59 3.10
CA PHE A 101 1.86 3.41 4.50
C PHE A 101 2.06 4.72 5.24
N ALA A 102 2.65 5.73 4.60
CA ALA A 102 2.76 7.06 5.18
C ALA A 102 1.39 7.68 5.46
N GLU A 103 0.45 7.55 4.53
CA GLU A 103 -0.93 8.02 4.71
C GLU A 103 -1.65 7.26 5.82
N LEU A 104 -1.49 5.94 5.89
CA LEU A 104 -2.06 5.11 6.97
C LEU A 104 -1.52 5.51 8.34
N ILE A 105 -0.20 5.71 8.44
CA ILE A 105 0.47 6.18 9.67
C ILE A 105 -0.04 7.56 10.07
N LYS A 106 -0.18 8.48 9.11
CA LYS A 106 -0.71 9.82 9.35
C LYS A 106 -2.12 9.76 9.93
N HIS A 107 -3.01 8.99 9.30
CA HIS A 107 -4.38 8.80 9.80
C HIS A 107 -4.43 8.18 11.20
N ALA A 108 -3.56 7.21 11.49
CA ALA A 108 -3.46 6.60 12.82
C ALA A 108 -3.07 7.64 13.89
N LYS A 109 -2.11 8.52 13.58
CA LYS A 109 -1.69 9.61 14.47
C LYS A 109 -2.78 10.66 14.67
N GLU A 110 -3.45 11.08 13.60
CA GLU A 110 -4.56 12.05 13.67
C GLU A 110 -5.73 11.52 14.52
N LYS A 111 -6.11 10.25 14.30
CA LYS A 111 -7.14 9.58 15.10
C LYS A 111 -6.78 9.51 16.58
N TYR A 112 -5.51 9.32 16.91
CA TYR A 112 -5.04 9.31 18.29
C TYR A 112 -5.05 10.70 18.93
N ALA A 113 -4.53 11.71 18.23
CA ALA A 113 -4.57 13.10 18.70
C ALA A 113 -6.00 13.56 19.00
N ASN A 114 -6.95 13.22 18.13
CA ASN A 114 -8.36 13.55 18.31
C ASN A 114 -9.04 12.79 19.47
N ARG A 115 -8.49 11.66 19.92
CA ARG A 115 -8.97 10.94 21.11
C ARG A 115 -8.46 11.52 22.44
N GLY A 116 -7.37 12.30 22.40
CA GLY A 116 -6.84 13.02 23.56
C GLY A 116 -7.56 14.34 23.87
N ILE A 117 -8.51 14.76 23.03
CA ILE A 117 -9.43 15.86 23.30
C ILE A 117 -10.65 15.28 24.03
N ASN A 118 -10.53 15.07 25.34
CA ASN A 118 -11.63 14.81 26.25
C ASN A 118 -11.29 15.31 27.65
#